data_AF-A0A090QJ31-F1
#
_entry.id   AF-A0A090QJ31-F1
#
_cell.length_a   1.000
_cell.length_b   1.000
_cell.length_c   1.000
_cell.angle_alpha   90.00
_cell.angle_beta   90.00
_cell.angle_gamma   90.00
#
_symmetry.space_group_name_H-M   'P 1'
#
loop_
_entity.id
_entity.type
_entity.pdbx_description
1 polymer ?
#
loop_
_entity_poly.entity_id
_entity_poly.type
_entity_poly.pdbx_seq_one_letter_code
_entity_poly.pdbx_strand_id
1 'polypeptide(L)'
;MYKLDSKLIINHHQLIKSDPKNAYHSWRHCYDAFGNVNQDNTYLALHLGFYLASWGMYRGSAAISHKDYTIHIGAVDLIREHYFLRCHKNHEVEAKDQVALLDLCNALREHYSSFNYLIKGELVEKKPTDTLISKIIIGTVGCSPAFDRYFNKGVRESGFNFTRISKNSFDALFSFRIIYHSELLKIQKQLFQLDNYHYPIFKIIDKYFWHKGFHLENKN
;
A
#
# COMPACT_ATOMS: atom_id res chain seq x y z
N MET A 1 23.59 1.72 14.32
CA MET A 1 22.44 2.55 13.91
C MET A 1 22.12 2.21 12.46
N TYR A 2 20.89 1.75 12.16
CA TYR A 2 20.49 1.48 10.78
C TYR A 2 20.43 2.80 9.99
N LYS A 3 20.87 2.80 8.72
CA LYS A 3 20.93 3.99 7.88
C LYS A 3 20.07 3.81 6.64
N LEU A 4 19.12 4.71 6.44
CA LEU A 4 18.33 4.77 5.21
C LEU A 4 19.20 5.24 4.05
N ASP A 5 19.48 4.33 3.11
CA ASP A 5 20.19 4.67 1.89
C ASP A 5 19.24 5.31 0.87
N SER A 6 19.24 6.64 0.82
CA SER A 6 18.48 7.40 -0.18
C SER A 6 18.84 7.04 -1.63
N LYS A 7 20.10 6.66 -1.93
CA LYS A 7 20.53 6.35 -3.30
C LYS A 7 19.76 5.15 -3.85
N LEU A 8 19.48 4.17 -2.99
CA LEU A 8 18.72 2.98 -3.32
C LEU A 8 17.33 3.33 -3.90
N ILE A 9 16.62 4.25 -3.25
CA ILE A 9 15.27 4.67 -3.66
C ILE A 9 15.35 5.56 -4.90
N ILE A 10 16.27 6.54 -4.89
CA ILE A 10 16.38 7.54 -5.95
C ILE A 10 16.78 6.90 -7.29
N ASN A 11 17.77 6.02 -7.32
CA ASN A 11 18.21 5.36 -8.54
C ASN A 11 17.09 4.50 -9.15
N HIS A 12 16.40 3.73 -8.32
CA HIS A 12 15.26 2.92 -8.77
C HIS A 12 14.12 3.79 -9.30
N HIS A 13 13.85 4.90 -8.63
CA HIS A 13 12.81 5.83 -9.03
C HIS A 13 13.11 6.47 -10.40
N GLN A 14 14.38 6.80 -10.69
CA GLN A 14 14.81 7.26 -12.01
C GLN A 14 14.63 6.19 -13.10
N LEU A 15 14.92 4.91 -12.79
CA LEU A 15 14.68 3.80 -13.73
C LEU A 15 13.19 3.66 -14.06
N ILE A 16 12.31 3.70 -13.05
CA ILE A 16 10.85 3.68 -13.29
C ILE A 16 10.45 4.85 -14.19
N LYS A 17 10.94 6.06 -13.89
CA LYS A 17 10.60 7.25 -14.67
C LYS A 17 11.04 7.16 -16.13
N SER A 18 12.10 6.41 -16.43
CA SER A 18 12.58 6.19 -17.79
C SER A 18 11.66 5.29 -18.64
N ASP A 19 10.72 4.58 -18.00
CA ASP A 19 9.67 3.77 -18.63
C ASP A 19 8.28 4.38 -18.32
N PRO A 20 7.76 5.27 -19.18
CA PRO A 20 6.48 5.95 -18.93
C PRO A 20 5.27 5.02 -18.81
N LYS A 21 5.38 3.77 -19.29
CA LYS A 21 4.31 2.77 -19.25
C LYS A 21 4.51 1.74 -18.13
N ASN A 22 5.43 2.02 -17.20
CA ASN A 22 5.72 1.12 -16.11
C ASN A 22 4.49 0.89 -15.21
N ALA A 23 4.27 -0.37 -14.80
CA ALA A 23 3.18 -0.75 -13.91
C ALA A 23 3.21 0.02 -12.57
N TYR A 24 4.36 0.57 -12.18
CA TYR A 24 4.50 1.43 -11.01
C TYR A 24 3.55 2.64 -11.02
N HIS A 25 3.20 3.17 -12.20
CA HIS A 25 2.29 4.31 -12.34
C HIS A 25 0.85 3.98 -11.92
N SER A 26 0.44 2.71 -11.93
CA SER A 26 -0.89 2.28 -11.46
C SER A 26 -1.20 2.73 -10.03
N TRP A 27 -0.19 2.77 -9.15
CA TRP A 27 -0.36 3.28 -7.79
C TRP A 27 -0.71 4.77 -7.81
N ARG A 28 -0.02 5.59 -8.62
CA ARG A 28 -0.27 7.03 -8.69
C ARG A 28 -1.68 7.28 -9.23
N HIS A 29 -2.09 6.59 -10.29
CA HIS A 29 -3.44 6.74 -10.86
C HIS A 29 -4.54 6.43 -9.84
N CYS A 30 -4.42 5.30 -9.13
CA CYS A 30 -5.39 4.95 -8.09
C CYS A 30 -5.36 5.95 -6.93
N TYR A 31 -4.19 6.25 -6.39
CA TYR A 31 -4.08 7.18 -5.27
C TYR A 31 -4.60 8.58 -5.63
N ASP A 32 -4.30 9.10 -6.82
CA ASP A 32 -4.79 10.40 -7.29
C ASP A 32 -6.31 10.39 -7.51
N ALA A 33 -6.88 9.30 -8.05
CA ALA A 33 -8.33 9.15 -8.22
C ALA A 33 -9.06 9.24 -6.88
N PHE A 34 -8.55 8.55 -5.85
CA PHE A 34 -9.08 8.63 -4.48
C PHE A 34 -8.83 9.99 -3.80
N GLY A 35 -8.03 10.88 -4.39
CA GLY A 35 -7.84 12.25 -3.88
C GLY A 35 -9.04 13.16 -4.11
N ASN A 36 -9.95 12.79 -5.02
CA ASN A 36 -11.20 13.51 -5.26
C ASN A 36 -12.36 12.89 -4.47
N VAL A 37 -12.75 13.55 -3.37
CA VAL A 37 -13.85 13.09 -2.49
C VAL A 37 -15.21 13.02 -3.19
N ASN A 38 -15.40 13.76 -4.28
CA ASN A 38 -16.64 13.82 -5.06
C ASN A 38 -16.65 12.84 -6.24
N GLN A 39 -15.61 12.02 -6.39
CA GLN A 39 -15.52 11.09 -7.51
C GLN A 39 -16.62 10.02 -7.42
N ASP A 40 -17.04 9.44 -8.54
CA ASP A 40 -18.02 8.33 -8.52
C ASP A 40 -17.43 7.03 -7.91
N ASN A 41 -18.24 6.27 -7.18
CA ASN A 41 -17.82 5.02 -6.52
C ASN A 41 -17.40 3.95 -7.52
N THR A 42 -18.13 3.81 -8.64
CA THR A 42 -17.82 2.82 -9.69
C THR A 42 -16.49 3.17 -10.36
N TYR A 43 -16.24 4.46 -10.60
CA TYR A 43 -14.95 4.94 -11.10
C TYR A 43 -13.80 4.63 -10.13
N LEU A 44 -13.97 4.90 -8.83
CA LEU A 44 -12.95 4.60 -7.82
C LEU A 44 -12.69 3.08 -7.70
N ALA A 45 -13.75 2.28 -7.73
CA ALA A 45 -13.67 0.82 -7.71
C ALA A 45 -12.89 0.29 -8.92
N LEU A 46 -13.09 0.87 -10.12
CA LEU A 46 -12.35 0.50 -11.32
C LEU A 46 -10.86 0.83 -11.20
N HIS A 47 -10.52 2.02 -10.71
CA HIS A 47 -9.11 2.42 -10.46
C HIS A 47 -8.44 1.50 -9.44
N LEU A 48 -9.15 1.18 -8.35
CA LEU A 48 -8.67 0.24 -7.33
C LEU A 48 -8.46 -1.15 -7.93
N GLY A 49 -9.42 -1.66 -8.70
CA GLY A 49 -9.33 -2.96 -9.37
C GLY A 49 -8.13 -3.04 -10.32
N PHE A 50 -7.92 -2.02 -11.15
CA PHE A 50 -6.80 -1.97 -12.07
C PHE A 50 -5.45 -1.90 -11.36
N TYR A 51 -5.33 -1.09 -10.30
CA TYR A 51 -4.15 -1.04 -9.46
C TYR A 51 -3.86 -2.41 -8.83
N LEU A 52 -4.84 -3.04 -8.20
CA LEU A 52 -4.69 -4.34 -7.57
C LEU A 52 -4.32 -5.43 -8.59
N ALA A 53 -4.89 -5.40 -9.80
CA ALA A 53 -4.55 -6.30 -10.89
C ALA A 53 -3.09 -6.13 -11.35
N SER A 54 -2.65 -4.88 -11.54
CA SER A 54 -1.28 -4.52 -11.93
C SER A 54 -0.22 -5.02 -10.92
N TRP A 55 -0.62 -5.13 -9.64
CA TRP A 55 0.23 -5.64 -8.56
C TRP A 55 -0.09 -7.09 -8.16
N GLY A 56 -0.75 -7.84 -9.06
CA GLY A 56 -0.89 -9.30 -8.98
C GLY A 56 -1.89 -9.80 -7.93
N MET A 57 -2.89 -9.00 -7.55
CA MET A 57 -3.92 -9.42 -6.59
C MET A 57 -5.09 -10.18 -7.23
N TYR A 58 -5.20 -10.18 -8.56
CA TYR A 58 -6.25 -10.89 -9.32
C TYR A 58 -5.82 -12.27 -9.85
N ARG A 59 -4.64 -12.77 -9.46
CA ARG A 59 -4.09 -14.05 -9.94
C ARG A 59 -3.97 -15.07 -8.81
N GLY A 60 -4.01 -16.35 -9.19
CA GLY A 60 -3.82 -17.47 -8.28
C GLY A 60 -4.96 -17.61 -7.27
N SER A 61 -4.63 -17.99 -6.04
CA SER A 61 -5.59 -18.25 -4.97
C SER A 61 -6.08 -17.02 -4.22
N ALA A 62 -5.77 -15.80 -4.68
CA ALA A 62 -6.20 -14.57 -4.04
C ALA A 62 -7.71 -14.54 -3.80
N ALA A 63 -8.14 -13.83 -2.75
CA ALA A 63 -9.54 -13.69 -2.40
C ALA A 63 -10.31 -13.17 -3.63
N ILE A 64 -9.89 -12.06 -4.22
CA ILE A 64 -10.60 -11.44 -5.35
C ILE A 64 -10.39 -12.10 -6.72
N SER A 65 -9.71 -13.25 -6.80
CA SER A 65 -9.56 -13.99 -8.06
C SER A 65 -10.95 -14.37 -8.60
N HIS A 66 -11.21 -14.08 -9.88
CA HIS A 66 -12.47 -14.34 -10.58
C HIS A 66 -13.65 -13.44 -10.18
N LYS A 67 -13.39 -12.28 -9.59
CA LYS A 67 -14.42 -11.28 -9.29
C LYS A 67 -14.32 -10.09 -10.23
N ASP A 68 -15.47 -9.50 -10.52
CA ASP A 68 -15.54 -8.21 -11.22
C ASP A 68 -15.08 -7.07 -10.29
N TYR A 69 -14.62 -5.95 -10.86
CA TYR A 69 -14.14 -4.79 -10.11
C TYR A 69 -15.19 -4.20 -9.16
N THR A 70 -16.48 -4.40 -9.44
CA THR A 70 -17.62 -4.00 -8.59
C THR A 70 -17.56 -4.58 -7.17
N ILE A 71 -16.80 -5.66 -6.93
CA ILE A 71 -16.52 -6.16 -5.58
C ILE A 71 -15.84 -5.11 -4.69
N HIS A 72 -15.24 -4.08 -5.28
CA HIS A 72 -14.56 -3.02 -4.56
C HIS A 72 -15.47 -1.87 -4.11
N ILE A 73 -16.73 -1.82 -4.52
CA ILE A 73 -17.64 -0.70 -4.18
C ILE A 73 -17.75 -0.52 -2.65
N GLY A 74 -18.03 -1.59 -1.89
CA GLY A 74 -18.09 -1.49 -0.43
C GLY A 74 -16.74 -1.11 0.21
N ALA A 75 -15.60 -1.51 -0.39
CA ALA A 75 -14.29 -1.05 0.05
C ALA A 75 -14.10 0.47 -0.19
N VAL A 76 -14.64 1.02 -1.28
CA VAL A 76 -14.63 2.47 -1.54
C VAL A 76 -15.41 3.21 -0.46
N ASP A 77 -16.58 2.70 -0.07
CA ASP A 77 -17.39 3.32 0.99
C ASP A 77 -16.66 3.33 2.33
N LEU A 78 -16.05 2.20 2.73
CA LEU A 78 -15.23 2.12 3.94
C LEU A 78 -14.04 3.11 3.92
N ILE A 79 -13.39 3.27 2.76
CA ILE A 79 -12.30 4.23 2.59
C ILE A 79 -12.79 5.68 2.76
N ARG A 80 -14.01 6.01 2.32
CA ARG A 80 -14.60 7.35 2.48
C ARG A 80 -14.92 7.66 3.94
N GLU A 81 -15.47 6.71 4.66
CA GLU A 81 -15.73 6.85 6.10
C GLU A 81 -14.44 7.12 6.90
N HIS A 82 -13.31 6.59 6.40
CA HIS A 82 -11.99 6.74 7.00
C HIS A 82 -11.09 7.73 6.25
N TYR A 83 -11.66 8.64 5.46
CA TYR A 83 -10.88 9.55 4.60
C TYR A 83 -9.95 10.48 5.39
N PHE A 84 -10.26 10.73 6.67
CA PHE A 84 -9.38 11.49 7.57
C PHE A 84 -8.00 10.83 7.78
N LEU A 85 -7.84 9.53 7.46
CA LEU A 85 -6.55 8.84 7.46
C LEU A 85 -5.71 9.10 6.20
N ARG A 86 -6.24 9.80 5.20
CA ARG A 86 -5.54 10.02 3.93
C ARG A 86 -4.30 10.90 4.15
N CYS A 87 -3.13 10.30 3.97
CA CYS A 87 -1.88 11.06 3.92
C CYS A 87 -1.82 11.92 2.66
N HIS A 88 -1.33 13.15 2.76
CA HIS A 88 -1.04 14.08 1.67
C HIS A 88 -0.04 15.15 2.14
N LYS A 89 0.30 16.13 1.29
CA LYS A 89 1.33 17.15 1.57
C LYS A 89 1.22 17.91 2.90
N ASN A 90 0.01 17.99 3.47
CA ASN A 90 -0.27 18.74 4.70
C ASN A 90 -0.75 17.84 5.84
N HIS A 91 -0.77 16.51 5.65
CA HIS A 91 -1.28 15.57 6.64
C HIS A 91 -0.59 14.21 6.49
N GLU A 92 -0.06 13.69 7.57
CA GLU A 92 0.46 12.32 7.68
C GLU A 92 -0.10 11.74 8.98
N VAL A 93 -0.48 10.46 8.95
CA VAL A 93 -0.98 9.79 10.16
C VAL A 93 0.09 9.67 11.25
N GLU A 94 -0.35 9.65 12.49
CA GLU A 94 0.46 9.55 13.70
C GLU A 94 0.06 8.33 14.55
N ALA A 95 0.79 8.08 15.64
CA ALA A 95 0.51 6.93 16.51
C ALA A 95 -0.92 6.94 17.08
N LYS A 96 -1.54 8.13 17.26
CA LYS A 96 -2.93 8.28 17.71
C LYS A 96 -3.96 7.72 16.72
N ASP A 97 -3.61 7.67 15.43
CA ASP A 97 -4.49 7.21 14.36
C ASP A 97 -4.44 5.67 14.19
N GLN A 98 -3.61 4.98 14.97
CA GLN A 98 -3.42 3.52 14.90
C GLN A 98 -4.74 2.75 15.06
N VAL A 99 -5.60 3.18 15.99
CA VAL A 99 -6.87 2.49 16.26
C VAL A 99 -7.76 2.56 15.02
N ALA A 100 -7.99 3.76 14.49
CA ALA A 100 -8.76 3.97 13.26
C ALA A 100 -8.17 3.22 12.05
N LEU A 101 -6.84 3.15 11.94
CA LEU A 101 -6.19 2.38 10.88
C LEU A 101 -6.43 0.87 11.02
N LEU A 102 -6.38 0.33 12.24
CA LEU A 102 -6.70 -1.08 12.50
C LEU A 102 -8.18 -1.38 12.25
N ASP A 103 -9.07 -0.47 12.63
CA ASP A 103 -10.51 -0.59 12.41
C ASP A 103 -10.82 -0.63 10.91
N LEU A 104 -10.27 0.29 10.11
CA LEU A 104 -10.37 0.25 8.66
C LEU A 104 -9.82 -1.06 8.07
N CYS A 105 -8.67 -1.54 8.56
CA CYS A 105 -8.11 -2.82 8.12
C CYS A 105 -9.06 -3.99 8.42
N ASN A 106 -9.73 -3.99 9.57
CA ASN A 106 -10.68 -5.02 9.96
C ASN A 106 -11.96 -4.94 9.14
N ALA A 107 -12.52 -3.75 8.95
CA ALA A 107 -13.70 -3.54 8.12
C ALA A 107 -13.46 -3.99 6.66
N LEU A 108 -12.30 -3.68 6.09
CA LEU A 108 -11.92 -4.19 4.78
C LEU A 108 -11.81 -5.72 4.78
N ARG A 109 -11.26 -6.34 5.83
CA ARG A 109 -11.21 -7.81 5.92
C ARG A 109 -12.59 -8.43 5.93
N GLU A 110 -13.50 -7.86 6.71
CA GLU A 110 -14.89 -8.31 6.81
C GLU A 110 -15.61 -8.17 5.46
N HIS A 111 -15.46 -7.01 4.80
CA HIS A 111 -15.99 -6.78 3.46
C HIS A 111 -15.57 -7.89 2.48
N TYR A 112 -14.27 -8.17 2.33
CA TYR A 112 -13.82 -9.19 1.37
C TYR A 112 -14.09 -10.63 1.81
N SER A 113 -14.25 -10.87 3.11
CA SER A 113 -14.63 -12.19 3.65
C SER A 113 -16.12 -12.49 3.47
N SER A 114 -16.96 -11.47 3.27
CA SER A 114 -18.41 -11.64 3.09
C SER A 114 -18.80 -12.28 1.74
N PHE A 115 -17.86 -12.34 0.78
CA PHE A 115 -18.13 -12.90 -0.54
C PHE A 115 -17.82 -14.40 -0.61
N ASN A 116 -18.76 -15.15 -1.21
CA ASN A 116 -18.52 -16.54 -1.58
C ASN A 116 -17.87 -16.65 -2.96
N TYR A 117 -16.98 -17.64 -3.14
CA TYR A 117 -16.26 -17.88 -4.39
C TYR A 117 -16.69 -19.19 -5.02
N LEU A 118 -17.19 -19.15 -6.25
CA LEU A 118 -17.50 -20.36 -6.99
C LEU A 118 -16.22 -20.91 -7.64
N ILE A 119 -15.68 -21.99 -7.08
CA ILE A 119 -14.45 -22.64 -7.56
C ILE A 119 -14.80 -24.08 -7.92
N LYS A 120 -14.65 -24.43 -9.21
CA LYS A 120 -14.98 -25.77 -9.73
C LYS A 120 -16.42 -26.23 -9.38
N GLY A 121 -17.36 -25.29 -9.29
CA GLY A 121 -18.76 -25.57 -8.96
C GLY A 121 -19.10 -25.57 -7.47
N GLU A 122 -18.11 -25.37 -6.58
CA GLU A 122 -18.32 -25.31 -5.13
C GLU A 122 -18.19 -23.88 -4.60
N LEU A 123 -19.03 -23.52 -3.64
CA LEU A 123 -18.90 -22.26 -2.90
C LEU A 123 -17.81 -22.41 -1.84
N VAL A 124 -16.76 -21.62 -1.98
CA VAL A 124 -15.60 -21.59 -1.10
C VAL A 124 -15.50 -20.23 -0.45
N GLU A 125 -15.29 -20.19 0.86
CA GLU A 125 -14.92 -18.97 1.58
C GLU A 125 -13.42 -18.71 1.44
N LYS A 126 -13.04 -17.46 1.17
CA LYS A 126 -11.64 -17.03 1.16
C LYS A 126 -11.44 -15.81 2.03
N LYS A 127 -10.47 -15.92 2.95
CA LYS A 127 -10.02 -14.79 3.75
C LYS A 127 -9.05 -13.92 2.95
N PRO A 128 -9.20 -12.59 2.94
CA PRO A 128 -8.24 -11.69 2.33
C PRO A 128 -6.91 -11.72 3.07
N THR A 129 -5.81 -11.59 2.33
CA THR A 129 -4.47 -11.52 2.91
C THR A 129 -4.16 -10.12 3.42
N ASP A 130 -3.24 -10.01 4.36
CA ASP A 130 -2.71 -8.69 4.80
C ASP A 130 -2.18 -7.88 3.63
N THR A 131 -1.55 -8.52 2.64
CA THR A 131 -1.06 -7.87 1.42
C THR A 131 -2.19 -7.25 0.61
N LEU A 132 -3.35 -7.91 0.46
CA LEU A 132 -4.49 -7.33 -0.23
C LEU A 132 -5.00 -6.08 0.51
N ILE A 133 -5.26 -6.22 1.81
CA ILE A 133 -5.80 -5.14 2.65
C ILE A 133 -4.85 -3.94 2.64
N SER A 134 -3.57 -4.17 2.90
CA SER A 134 -2.59 -3.09 2.96
C SER A 134 -2.25 -2.48 1.60
N LYS A 135 -2.39 -3.21 0.48
CA LYS A 135 -2.37 -2.62 -0.87
C LYS A 135 -3.55 -1.69 -1.10
N ILE A 136 -4.75 -2.06 -0.66
CA ILE A 136 -5.90 -1.14 -0.72
C ILE A 136 -5.58 0.13 0.07
N ILE A 137 -5.07 0.01 1.30
CA ILE A 137 -4.68 1.18 2.11
C ILE A 137 -3.65 2.05 1.40
N ILE A 138 -2.53 1.48 0.94
CA ILE A 138 -1.46 2.28 0.31
C ILE A 138 -1.88 2.89 -1.03
N GLY A 139 -2.73 2.20 -1.79
CA GLY A 139 -3.23 2.64 -3.09
C GLY A 139 -4.36 3.67 -3.00
N THR A 140 -4.99 3.81 -1.83
CA THR A 140 -6.09 4.74 -1.60
C THR A 140 -5.67 5.87 -0.68
N VAL A 141 -5.56 5.63 0.63
CA VAL A 141 -5.29 6.64 1.67
C VAL A 141 -3.80 6.80 2.01
N GLY A 142 -2.94 5.87 1.58
CA GLY A 142 -1.47 6.03 1.67
C GLY A 142 -0.86 5.92 3.07
N CYS A 143 -1.63 5.51 4.08
CA CYS A 143 -1.25 5.53 5.49
C CYS A 143 -0.66 4.21 6.04
N SER A 144 -0.35 3.24 5.17
CA SER A 144 0.34 1.98 5.51
C SER A 144 1.22 1.53 4.34
N PRO A 145 2.33 0.79 4.54
CA PRO A 145 3.01 0.04 3.50
C PRO A 145 2.17 -1.16 3.03
N ALA A 146 2.55 -1.79 1.91
CA ALA A 146 1.77 -2.86 1.25
C ALA A 146 1.90 -4.27 1.86
N PHE A 147 2.68 -4.45 2.93
CA PHE A 147 2.99 -5.73 3.60
C PHE A 147 3.10 -6.94 2.64
N ASP A 148 3.69 -6.73 1.47
CA ASP A 148 3.88 -7.79 0.48
C ASP A 148 5.17 -8.57 0.76
N ARG A 149 5.41 -9.61 -0.03
CA ARG A 149 6.59 -10.47 0.16
C ARG A 149 7.90 -9.70 0.13
N TYR A 150 8.02 -8.69 -0.72
CA TYR A 150 9.25 -7.94 -0.92
C TYR A 150 9.45 -6.92 0.18
N PHE A 151 8.41 -6.17 0.54
CA PHE A 151 8.41 -5.30 1.71
C PHE A 151 8.82 -6.09 2.96
N ASN A 152 8.13 -7.21 3.23
CA ASN A 152 8.39 -8.03 4.42
C ASN A 152 9.81 -8.60 4.44
N LYS A 153 10.33 -9.06 3.29
CA LYS A 153 11.73 -9.51 3.19
C LYS A 153 12.69 -8.36 3.50
N GLY A 154 12.51 -7.20 2.91
CA GLY A 154 13.36 -6.03 3.17
C GLY A 154 13.36 -5.58 4.64
N VAL A 155 12.20 -5.65 5.31
CA VAL A 155 12.04 -5.35 6.74
C VAL A 155 12.82 -6.35 7.61
N ARG A 156 12.65 -7.67 7.38
CA ARG A 156 13.36 -8.71 8.15
C ARG A 156 14.87 -8.60 8.01
N GLU A 157 15.36 -8.42 6.77
CA GLU A 157 16.77 -8.25 6.41
C GLU A 157 17.36 -6.91 6.89
N SER A 158 16.54 -6.09 7.53
CA SER A 158 16.94 -4.83 8.17
C SER A 158 16.90 -4.91 9.70
N GLY A 159 16.57 -6.08 10.26
CA GLY A 159 16.46 -6.28 11.71
C GLY A 159 15.15 -5.75 12.32
N PHE A 160 14.13 -5.51 11.49
CA PHE A 160 12.81 -5.03 11.94
C PHE A 160 11.75 -6.14 11.85
N ASN A 161 10.64 -5.97 12.58
CA ASN A 161 9.60 -7.01 12.74
C ASN A 161 8.17 -6.57 12.34
N PHE A 162 7.98 -5.39 11.77
CA PHE A 162 6.69 -4.93 11.24
C PHE A 162 6.37 -5.54 9.87
N THR A 163 5.91 -6.79 9.85
CA THR A 163 5.77 -7.60 8.62
C THR A 163 4.36 -8.11 8.35
N ARG A 164 3.37 -7.61 9.09
CA ARG A 164 1.95 -7.97 8.98
C ARG A 164 1.09 -6.85 9.56
N ILE A 165 -0.20 -6.86 9.26
CA ILE A 165 -1.13 -5.92 9.89
C ILE A 165 -1.39 -6.39 11.32
N SER A 166 -0.88 -5.65 12.29
CA SER A 166 -1.13 -5.86 13.71
C SER A 166 -0.79 -4.60 14.49
N LYS A 167 -1.35 -4.45 15.70
CA LYS A 167 -1.01 -3.35 16.60
C LYS A 167 0.50 -3.19 16.77
N ASN A 168 1.19 -4.28 17.12
CA ASN A 168 2.64 -4.26 17.33
C ASN A 168 3.43 -3.86 16.08
N SER A 169 2.98 -4.27 14.88
CA SER A 169 3.63 -3.86 13.64
C SER A 169 3.41 -2.38 13.35
N PHE A 170 2.22 -1.84 13.61
CA PHE A 170 1.98 -0.40 13.46
C PHE A 170 2.74 0.41 14.52
N ASP A 171 2.79 -0.03 15.78
CA ASP A 171 3.62 0.61 16.84
C ASP A 171 5.10 0.71 16.40
N ALA A 172 5.65 -0.41 15.91
CA ALA A 172 7.03 -0.44 15.44
C ALA A 172 7.24 0.41 14.18
N LEU A 173 6.25 0.47 13.28
CA LEU A 173 6.29 1.27 12.07
C LEU A 173 6.20 2.78 12.35
N PHE A 174 5.34 3.21 13.28
CA PHE A 174 5.28 4.61 13.74
C PHE A 174 6.57 5.00 14.46
N SER A 175 7.11 4.11 15.30
CA SER A 175 8.41 4.30 15.95
C SER A 175 9.53 4.46 14.91
N PHE A 176 9.53 3.63 13.86
CA PHE A 176 10.47 3.74 12.75
C PHE A 176 10.36 5.11 12.06
N ARG A 177 9.15 5.56 11.74
CA ARG A 177 8.92 6.90 11.14
C ARG A 177 9.48 8.02 12.01
N ILE A 178 9.30 7.95 13.33
CA ILE A 178 9.81 8.96 14.28
C ILE A 178 11.34 8.94 14.31
N ILE A 179 11.95 7.77 14.45
CA ILE A 179 13.40 7.61 14.54
C ILE A 179 14.11 8.09 13.26
N TYR A 180 13.52 7.82 12.09
CA TYR A 180 14.12 8.14 10.78
C TYR A 180 13.46 9.36 10.10
N HIS A 181 12.80 10.23 10.87
CA HIS A 181 12.00 11.33 10.33
C HIS A 181 12.79 12.25 9.39
N SER A 182 13.99 12.67 9.80
CA SER A 182 14.85 13.55 9.00
C SER A 182 15.25 12.94 7.65
N GLU A 183 15.63 11.68 7.64
CA GLU A 183 16.04 10.95 6.43
C GLU A 183 14.85 10.73 5.50
N LEU A 184 13.68 10.38 6.05
CA LEU A 184 12.46 10.21 5.27
C LEU A 184 12.03 11.51 4.59
N LEU A 185 12.08 12.65 5.30
CA LEU A 185 11.80 13.96 4.71
C LEU A 185 12.81 14.36 3.63
N LYS A 186 14.09 14.04 3.83
CA LYS A 186 15.13 14.27 2.81
C LYS A 186 14.84 13.48 1.53
N ILE A 187 14.49 12.19 1.67
CA ILE A 187 14.11 11.35 0.54
C ILE A 187 12.84 11.89 -0.13
N GLN A 188 11.82 12.27 0.63
CA GLN A 188 10.58 12.85 0.10
C GLN A 188 10.85 14.10 -0.73
N LYS A 189 11.71 15.00 -0.22
CA LYS A 189 12.13 16.21 -0.95
C LYS A 189 12.87 15.89 -2.24
N GLN A 190 13.77 14.91 -2.23
CA GLN A 190 14.49 14.48 -3.43
C GLN A 190 13.54 13.87 -4.47
N LEU A 191 12.61 13.02 -4.05
CA LEU A 191 11.58 12.47 -4.94
C LEU A 191 10.68 13.56 -5.51
N PHE A 192 10.29 14.55 -4.70
CA PHE A 192 9.52 15.69 -5.16
C PHE A 192 10.27 16.50 -6.23
N GLN A 193 11.58 16.75 -6.04
CA GLN A 193 12.40 17.45 -7.04
C GLN A 193 12.53 16.68 -8.36
N LEU A 194 12.50 15.35 -8.32
CA LEU A 194 12.58 14.52 -9.53
C LEU A 194 11.25 14.47 -10.28
N ASP A 195 10.13 14.41 -9.58
CA ASP A 195 8.83 14.05 -10.19
C ASP A 195 7.76 15.13 -10.10
N ASN A 196 8.04 16.22 -9.40
CA ASN A 196 7.05 17.23 -9.02
C ASN A 196 5.80 16.59 -8.37
N TYR A 197 6.03 15.61 -7.49
CA TYR A 197 4.96 14.82 -6.89
C TYR A 197 5.25 14.49 -5.43
N HIS A 198 4.23 14.66 -4.59
CA HIS A 198 4.33 14.38 -3.17
C HIS A 198 3.99 12.92 -2.88
N TYR A 199 4.95 12.17 -2.33
CA TYR A 199 4.73 10.79 -1.89
C TYR A 199 4.48 10.75 -0.39
N PRO A 200 3.38 10.11 0.09
CA PRO A 200 3.18 9.85 1.51
C PRO A 200 4.39 9.15 2.16
N ILE A 201 4.65 9.43 3.43
CA ILE A 201 5.82 8.86 4.13
C ILE A 201 5.79 7.33 4.13
N PHE A 202 4.62 6.71 4.34
CA PHE A 202 4.52 5.25 4.28
C PHE A 202 4.69 4.70 2.86
N LYS A 203 4.42 5.48 1.82
CA LYS A 203 4.79 5.09 0.44
C LYS A 203 6.30 5.09 0.22
N ILE A 204 7.03 6.00 0.87
CA ILE A 204 8.50 6.03 0.81
C ILE A 204 9.09 4.84 1.57
N ILE A 205 8.56 4.55 2.76
CA ILE A 205 8.96 3.37 3.54
C ILE A 205 8.69 2.08 2.75
N ASP A 206 7.52 1.97 2.11
CA ASP A 206 7.16 0.89 1.21
C ASP A 206 8.17 0.73 0.07
N LYS A 207 8.41 1.80 -0.71
CA LYS A 207 9.41 1.81 -1.80
C LYS A 207 10.77 1.30 -1.33
N TYR A 208 11.24 1.76 -0.17
CA TYR A 208 12.55 1.44 0.36
C TYR A 208 12.70 -0.05 0.68
N PHE A 209 11.82 -0.59 1.53
CA PHE A 209 11.89 -1.97 1.95
C PHE A 209 11.52 -2.94 0.82
N TRP A 210 10.56 -2.57 -0.04
CA TRP A 210 10.22 -3.35 -1.22
C TRP A 210 11.43 -3.53 -2.12
N HIS A 211 12.15 -2.44 -2.44
CA HIS A 211 13.32 -2.51 -3.28
C HIS A 211 14.44 -3.32 -2.65
N LYS A 212 14.70 -3.14 -1.34
CA LYS A 212 15.67 -3.95 -0.60
C LYS A 212 15.33 -5.45 -0.69
N GLY A 213 14.07 -5.82 -0.46
CA GLY A 213 13.63 -7.21 -0.56
C GLY A 213 13.68 -7.78 -1.98
N PHE A 214 13.33 -6.99 -2.99
CA PHE A 214 13.41 -7.36 -4.41
C PHE A 214 14.86 -7.66 -4.83
N HIS A 215 15.81 -6.79 -4.50
CA HIS A 215 17.24 -7.02 -4.80
C HIS A 215 17.78 -8.27 -4.12
N LEU A 216 17.38 -8.55 -2.89
CA LEU A 216 17.83 -9.73 -2.16
C LEU A 216 17.21 -11.03 -2.69
N GLU A 217 16.10 -10.98 -3.41
CA GLU A 217 15.54 -12.16 -4.08
C GLU A 217 16.19 -12.41 -5.43
N ASN A 218 16.49 -11.38 -6.20
CA ASN A 218 17.12 -11.52 -7.53
C ASN A 218 18.65 -11.71 -7.48
N LYS A 219 19.26 -11.74 -6.29
CA LYS A 219 20.68 -12.09 -6.08
C LYS A 219 20.90 -13.57 -5.72
N ASN A 220 19.81 -14.29 -5.38
CA ASN A 220 19.82 -15.72 -5.09
C ASN A 220 19.27 -16.49 -6.29
#